data_AF-A0AAV1XXU3-F1
#
_entry.id   AF-A0AAV1XXU3-F1
#
_cell.length_a   1.000
_cell.length_b   1.000
_cell.length_c   1.000
_cell.angle_alpha   90.00
_cell.angle_beta   90.00
_cell.angle_gamma   90.00
#
_symmetry.space_group_name_H-M   'P 1'
#
loop_
_entity.id
_entity.type
_entity.pdbx_description
1 polymer ?
#
loop_
_entity_poly.entity_id
_entity_poly.type
_entity_poly.pdbx_seq_one_letter_code
_entity_poly.pdbx_strand_id
1 'polypeptide(L)'
;MDQEDLEAMWEVPEVSEEWLKAGEVKGHKIHLSRDPEGQPYLTQTEMRAVADIVIGRHFHSQIDPSMICAIAELESDRQLLVMQSNNKSKEPTLGLMQLSPKTVEQLMRKSAHDDYPPPSNRRESSSEKPTDASDDTYWDSRASPEDMADMWNHPEVRKEWNKSKERQGKVRFNQDENNEPYLSRVELKAVADIVLCKHLLTKKVKSTVLCAISEVVSKRLVNGVGERPGIMGIDYATAYWVYLELGYRAYKLESIDDLKCPFVSMYFGAAYVAWLSEYEGRERAPDFVAQAYFVGPKKVNPQDTSTLWLKFVEALSKYEETKRNRDSCSIM
;
A
#
# COMPACT_ATOMS: atom_id res chain seq x y z
N MET A 1 -3.34 -14.77 9.32
CA MET A 1 -4.53 -15.12 10.11
C MET A 1 -4.61 -14.17 11.27
N ASP A 2 -5.80 -13.62 11.48
CA ASP A 2 -6.08 -12.90 12.71
C ASP A 2 -6.32 -13.89 13.86
N GLN A 3 -6.59 -13.35 15.06
CA GLN A 3 -6.84 -14.17 16.24
C GLN A 3 -8.12 -15.02 16.10
N GLU A 4 -9.11 -14.52 15.37
CA GLU A 4 -10.41 -15.19 15.19
C GLU A 4 -10.29 -16.39 14.23
N ASP A 5 -9.45 -16.28 13.20
CA ASP A 5 -9.09 -17.39 12.31
C ASP A 5 -8.38 -18.52 13.06
N LEU A 6 -7.39 -18.18 13.89
CA LEU A 6 -6.64 -19.17 14.67
C LEU A 6 -7.53 -19.87 15.70
N GLU A 7 -8.42 -19.12 16.36
CA GLU A 7 -9.40 -19.70 17.26
C GLU A 7 -10.34 -20.65 16.52
N ALA A 8 -10.87 -20.25 15.36
CA ALA A 8 -11.73 -21.10 14.55
C ALA A 8 -11.02 -22.40 14.11
N MET A 9 -9.74 -22.33 13.74
CA MET A 9 -8.95 -23.53 13.42
C MET A 9 -8.73 -24.44 14.63
N TRP A 10 -8.51 -23.88 15.84
CA TRP A 10 -8.38 -24.66 17.07
C TRP A 10 -9.67 -25.37 17.48
N GLU A 11 -10.84 -24.90 17.04
CA GLU A 11 -12.13 -25.56 17.29
C GLU A 11 -12.40 -26.72 16.31
N VAL A 12 -11.59 -26.88 15.25
CA VAL A 12 -11.66 -28.04 14.36
C VAL A 12 -10.90 -29.21 15.01
N PRO A 13 -11.58 -30.31 15.39
CA PRO A 13 -10.96 -31.39 16.15
C PRO A 13 -9.72 -31.97 15.48
N GLU A 14 -9.79 -32.21 14.17
CA GLU A 14 -8.71 -32.82 13.39
C GLU A 14 -7.46 -31.92 13.36
N VAL A 15 -7.64 -30.60 13.22
CA VAL A 15 -6.56 -29.62 13.25
C VAL A 15 -5.94 -29.52 14.64
N SER A 16 -6.78 -29.43 15.67
CA SER A 16 -6.30 -29.33 17.06
C SER A 16 -5.49 -30.56 17.47
N GLU A 17 -5.91 -31.76 17.05
CA GLU A 17 -5.16 -32.99 17.29
C GLU A 17 -3.82 -33.00 16.56
N GLU A 18 -3.78 -32.52 15.32
CA GLU A 18 -2.56 -32.43 14.52
C GLU A 18 -1.55 -31.46 15.14
N TRP A 19 -2.01 -30.28 15.54
CA TRP A 19 -1.20 -29.28 16.23
C TRP A 19 -0.68 -29.76 17.59
N LEU A 20 -1.52 -30.42 18.39
CA LEU A 20 -1.08 -31.03 19.65
C LEU A 20 -0.03 -32.12 19.43
N LYS A 21 -0.16 -32.95 18.39
CA LYS A 21 0.85 -33.96 18.02
C LYS A 21 2.17 -33.31 17.58
N ALA A 22 2.11 -32.14 16.94
CA ALA A 22 3.28 -31.35 16.56
C ALA A 22 3.92 -30.57 17.75
N GLY A 23 3.29 -30.57 18.93
CA GLY A 23 3.78 -29.87 20.12
C GLY A 23 3.36 -28.40 20.20
N GLU A 24 2.38 -28.00 19.41
CA GLU A 24 1.85 -26.63 19.37
C GLU A 24 0.87 -26.38 20.54
N VAL A 25 0.79 -25.12 20.97
CA VAL A 25 0.04 -24.73 22.17
C VAL A 25 -1.00 -23.66 21.84
N LYS A 26 -2.26 -23.90 22.22
CA LYS A 26 -3.36 -22.92 22.04
C LYS A 26 -3.01 -21.59 22.72
N GLY A 27 -3.26 -20.48 22.03
CA GLY A 27 -2.91 -19.13 22.49
C GLY A 27 -1.46 -18.69 22.20
N HIS A 28 -0.64 -19.56 21.60
CA HIS A 28 0.68 -19.21 21.06
C HIS A 28 0.64 -19.17 19.53
N LYS A 29 1.71 -18.60 18.93
CA LYS A 29 1.91 -18.68 17.48
C LYS A 29 2.17 -20.14 17.09
N ILE A 30 1.43 -20.59 16.09
CA ILE A 30 1.55 -21.94 15.52
C ILE A 30 2.62 -21.93 14.43
N HIS A 31 3.52 -22.91 14.43
CA HIS A 31 4.49 -23.07 13.35
C HIS A 31 3.86 -23.76 12.15
N LEU A 32 4.20 -23.29 10.96
CA LEU A 32 3.77 -23.91 9.71
C LEU A 32 4.59 -25.17 9.42
N SER A 33 3.93 -26.18 8.85
CA SER A 33 4.57 -27.37 8.30
C SER A 33 5.54 -27.00 7.17
N ARG A 34 6.62 -27.78 7.02
CA ARG A 34 7.66 -27.57 6.01
C ARG A 34 7.89 -28.80 5.16
N ASP A 35 7.94 -28.60 3.85
CA ASP A 35 8.25 -29.67 2.90
C ASP A 35 9.74 -30.08 2.98
N PRO A 36 10.19 -31.13 2.27
CA PRO A 36 11.59 -31.54 2.25
C PRO A 36 12.57 -30.44 1.81
N GLU A 37 12.11 -29.49 0.98
CA GLU A 37 12.84 -28.32 0.52
C GLU A 37 12.81 -27.14 1.52
N GLY A 38 12.09 -27.31 2.64
CA GLY A 38 11.96 -26.33 3.72
C GLY A 38 10.93 -25.23 3.47
N GLN A 39 10.12 -25.30 2.41
CA GLN A 39 9.07 -24.34 2.13
C GLN A 39 7.85 -24.55 3.02
N PRO A 40 7.23 -23.46 3.52
CA PRO A 40 6.04 -23.56 4.34
C PRO A 40 4.82 -23.96 3.49
N TYR A 41 4.08 -24.94 3.98
CA TYR A 41 2.85 -25.42 3.35
C TYR A 41 1.78 -25.70 4.40
N LEU A 42 0.52 -25.76 3.96
CA LEU A 42 -0.59 -26.24 4.80
C LEU A 42 -0.76 -27.74 4.62
N THR A 43 -0.92 -28.47 5.71
CA THR A 43 -1.31 -29.88 5.63
C THR A 43 -2.70 -30.02 5.01
N GLN A 44 -3.08 -31.24 4.61
CA GLN A 44 -4.42 -31.45 4.06
C GLN A 44 -5.51 -31.08 5.07
N THR A 45 -5.28 -31.38 6.35
CA THR A 45 -6.19 -31.07 7.45
C THR A 45 -6.32 -29.55 7.62
N GLU A 46 -5.20 -28.83 7.65
CA GLU A 46 -5.18 -27.37 7.77
C GLU A 46 -5.83 -26.70 6.55
N MET A 47 -5.49 -27.15 5.33
CA MET A 47 -6.06 -26.61 4.09
C MET A 47 -7.57 -26.82 4.03
N ARG A 48 -8.04 -27.99 4.50
CA ARG A 48 -9.48 -28.28 4.57
C ARG A 48 -10.20 -27.36 5.55
N ALA A 49 -9.66 -27.20 6.76
CA ALA A 49 -10.23 -26.32 7.77
C ALA A 49 -10.26 -24.86 7.30
N VAL A 50 -9.19 -24.37 6.67
CA VAL A 50 -9.14 -23.02 6.09
C VAL A 50 -10.23 -22.84 5.04
N ALA A 51 -10.40 -23.80 4.13
CA ALA A 51 -11.45 -23.75 3.12
C ALA A 51 -12.85 -23.72 3.76
N ASP A 52 -13.12 -24.61 4.71
CA ASP A 52 -14.40 -24.71 5.42
C ASP A 52 -14.74 -23.40 6.16
N ILE A 53 -13.79 -22.82 6.90
CA ILE A 53 -13.97 -21.58 7.66
C ILE A 53 -14.26 -20.40 6.72
N VAL A 54 -13.44 -20.21 5.68
CA VAL A 54 -13.58 -19.08 4.75
C VAL A 54 -14.89 -19.19 3.97
N ILE A 55 -15.23 -20.39 3.50
CA ILE A 55 -16.49 -20.65 2.78
C ILE A 55 -17.70 -20.42 3.69
N GLY A 56 -17.64 -20.87 4.94
CA GLY A 56 -18.70 -20.68 5.92
C GLY A 56 -18.94 -19.20 6.22
N ARG A 57 -17.86 -18.42 6.41
CA ARG A 57 -17.94 -16.99 6.76
C ARG A 57 -18.36 -16.11 5.59
N HIS A 58 -17.87 -16.37 4.39
CA HIS A 58 -17.98 -15.41 3.28
C HIS A 58 -18.85 -15.89 2.12
N PHE A 59 -19.04 -17.20 1.98
CA PHE A 59 -19.69 -17.78 0.81
C PHE A 59 -20.95 -18.58 1.15
N HIS A 60 -21.38 -18.56 2.42
CA HIS A 60 -22.59 -19.25 2.90
C HIS A 60 -22.67 -20.71 2.41
N SER A 61 -21.52 -21.40 2.36
CA SER A 61 -21.43 -22.80 1.89
C SER A 61 -21.83 -23.04 0.43
N GLN A 62 -21.80 -22.02 -0.43
CA GLN A 62 -22.08 -22.16 -1.86
C GLN A 62 -20.95 -22.82 -2.66
N ILE A 63 -19.77 -22.96 -2.07
CA ILE A 63 -18.59 -23.55 -2.69
C ILE A 63 -18.28 -24.85 -1.96
N ASP A 64 -18.00 -25.93 -2.70
CA ASP A 64 -17.52 -27.17 -2.12
C ASP A 64 -16.07 -26.97 -1.63
N PRO A 65 -15.79 -27.10 -0.33
CA PRO A 65 -14.43 -26.95 0.21
C PRO A 65 -13.44 -27.97 -0.38
N SER A 66 -13.93 -29.14 -0.82
CA SER A 66 -13.11 -30.18 -1.48
C SER A 66 -12.53 -29.67 -2.80
N MET A 67 -13.30 -28.85 -3.52
CA MET A 67 -12.85 -28.22 -4.76
C MET A 67 -11.72 -27.23 -4.49
N ILE A 68 -11.82 -26.44 -3.42
CA ILE A 68 -10.77 -25.50 -3.02
C ILE A 68 -9.49 -26.25 -2.61
N CYS A 69 -9.60 -27.33 -1.83
CA CYS A 69 -8.44 -28.14 -1.48
C CYS A 69 -7.75 -28.72 -2.72
N ALA A 70 -8.53 -29.27 -3.67
CA ALA A 70 -7.99 -29.84 -4.90
C ALA A 70 -7.30 -28.78 -5.77
N ILE A 71 -7.85 -27.57 -5.87
CA ILE A 71 -7.22 -26.46 -6.60
C ILE A 71 -5.91 -26.05 -5.92
N ALA A 72 -5.91 -25.86 -4.60
CA ALA A 72 -4.70 -25.47 -3.87
C ALA A 72 -3.57 -26.51 -4.01
N GLU A 73 -3.91 -27.80 -4.03
CA GLU A 73 -2.99 -28.90 -4.28
C GLU A 73 -2.43 -28.85 -5.73
N LEU A 74 -3.31 -28.70 -6.73
CA LEU A 74 -2.89 -28.63 -8.14
C LEU A 74 -2.05 -27.40 -8.48
N GLU A 75 -2.43 -26.25 -7.93
CA GLU A 75 -1.84 -24.96 -8.31
C GLU A 75 -0.55 -24.66 -7.54
N SER A 76 -0.44 -25.11 -6.28
CA SER A 76 0.68 -24.71 -5.40
C SER A 76 1.24 -25.81 -4.53
N ASP A 77 0.74 -27.05 -4.63
CA ASP A 77 1.03 -28.12 -3.66
C ASP A 77 0.79 -27.67 -2.19
N ARG A 78 -0.20 -26.79 -2.00
CA ARG A 78 -0.54 -26.11 -0.73
C ARG A 78 0.60 -25.27 -0.13
N GLN A 79 1.60 -24.91 -0.92
CA GLN A 79 2.67 -24.03 -0.49
C GLN A 79 2.20 -22.57 -0.48
N LEU A 80 2.47 -21.88 0.63
CA LEU A 80 1.89 -20.55 0.90
C LEU A 80 2.54 -19.43 0.10
N LEU A 81 3.82 -19.58 -0.24
CA LEU A 81 4.67 -18.50 -0.79
C LEU A 81 5.12 -18.77 -2.23
N VAL A 82 4.43 -19.67 -2.95
CA VAL A 82 4.79 -20.03 -4.32
C VAL A 82 4.48 -18.89 -5.28
N MET A 83 5.49 -18.56 -6.08
CA MET A 83 5.38 -17.67 -7.21
C MET A 83 5.65 -18.45 -8.49
N GLN A 84 4.66 -18.54 -9.37
CA GLN A 84 4.84 -19.13 -10.70
C GLN A 84 4.84 -18.04 -11.77
N SER A 85 5.74 -18.18 -12.73
CA SER A 85 5.77 -17.36 -13.94
C SER A 85 5.51 -18.26 -15.14
N ASN A 86 4.32 -18.17 -15.74
CA ASN A 86 4.00 -18.93 -16.93
C ASN A 86 4.62 -18.24 -18.17
N ASN A 87 5.27 -19.00 -19.05
CA ASN A 87 5.87 -18.48 -20.29
C ASN A 87 4.85 -17.80 -21.24
N LYS A 88 3.55 -18.00 -21.03
CA LYS A 88 2.46 -17.40 -21.83
C LYS A 88 1.90 -16.09 -21.27
N SER A 89 2.01 -15.83 -19.96
CA SER A 89 1.53 -14.61 -19.31
C SER A 89 2.69 -13.89 -18.64
N LYS A 90 2.91 -12.62 -18.96
CA LYS A 90 4.04 -11.83 -18.41
C LYS A 90 3.92 -11.52 -16.91
N GLU A 91 2.84 -11.94 -16.25
CA GLU A 91 2.56 -11.65 -14.86
C GLU A 91 2.74 -12.88 -13.97
N PRO A 92 3.44 -12.74 -12.83
CA PRO A 92 3.56 -13.79 -11.86
C PRO A 92 2.24 -14.00 -11.12
N THR A 93 1.91 -15.27 -10.87
CA THR A 93 0.84 -15.68 -9.96
C THR A 93 1.42 -15.95 -8.58
N LEU A 94 0.64 -15.69 -7.53
CA LEU A 94 1.11 -15.76 -6.15
C LEU A 94 0.15 -16.55 -5.25
N GLY A 95 0.74 -17.26 -4.28
CA GLY A 95 0.04 -17.88 -3.15
C GLY A 95 -0.69 -19.18 -3.47
N LEU A 96 -1.45 -19.68 -2.49
CA LEU A 96 -2.12 -21.00 -2.55
C LEU A 96 -2.97 -21.22 -3.82
N MET A 97 -3.65 -20.16 -4.27
CA MET A 97 -4.61 -20.22 -5.38
C MET A 97 -4.02 -19.71 -6.70
N GLN A 98 -2.72 -19.38 -6.74
CA GLN A 98 -2.01 -18.87 -7.91
C GLN A 98 -2.79 -17.79 -8.69
N LEU A 99 -3.35 -16.81 -7.97
CA LEU A 99 -4.06 -15.70 -8.59
C LEU A 99 -3.06 -14.63 -9.08
N SER A 100 -3.34 -14.03 -10.24
CA SER A 100 -2.59 -12.86 -10.71
C SER A 100 -3.12 -11.58 -10.05
N PRO A 101 -2.26 -10.56 -9.84
CA PRO A 101 -2.69 -9.27 -9.30
C PRO A 101 -3.86 -8.66 -10.07
N LYS A 102 -3.84 -8.73 -11.42
CA LYS A 102 -4.93 -8.24 -12.26
C LYS A 102 -6.26 -8.96 -12.03
N THR A 103 -6.22 -10.28 -11.79
CA THR A 103 -7.43 -11.06 -11.51
C THR A 103 -8.03 -10.64 -10.17
N VAL A 104 -7.18 -10.46 -9.15
CA VAL A 104 -7.61 -9.98 -7.83
C VAL A 104 -8.24 -8.59 -7.95
N GLU A 105 -7.60 -7.66 -8.65
CA GLU A 105 -8.15 -6.32 -8.89
C GLU A 105 -9.53 -6.33 -9.57
N GLN A 106 -9.73 -7.21 -10.55
CA GLN A 106 -11.03 -7.34 -11.23
C GLN A 106 -12.12 -7.90 -10.31
N LEU A 107 -11.77 -8.86 -9.44
CA LEU A 107 -12.71 -9.41 -8.47
C LEU A 107 -13.16 -8.34 -7.46
N MET A 108 -12.21 -7.56 -6.92
CA MET A 108 -12.51 -6.48 -5.98
C MET A 108 -13.41 -5.40 -6.59
N ARG A 109 -13.22 -5.09 -7.89
CA ARG A 109 -14.06 -4.12 -8.60
C ARG A 109 -15.50 -4.63 -8.81
N LYS A 110 -15.69 -5.93 -9.02
CA LYS A 110 -17.02 -6.54 -9.23
C LYS A 110 -17.80 -6.68 -7.94
N SER A 111 -17.16 -7.08 -6.83
CA SER A 111 -17.82 -7.19 -5.53
C SER A 111 -18.42 -5.87 -5.03
N ALA A 112 -17.86 -4.73 -5.43
CA ALA A 112 -18.40 -3.41 -5.08
C ALA A 112 -19.69 -3.03 -5.86
N HIS A 113 -20.08 -3.77 -6.90
CA HIS A 113 -21.30 -3.53 -7.68
C HIS A 113 -22.49 -4.42 -7.26
N ASP A 114 -22.25 -5.54 -6.59
CA ASP A 114 -23.28 -6.56 -6.30
C ASP A 114 -24.01 -6.36 -4.94
N ASP A 115 -23.62 -5.36 -4.12
CA ASP A 115 -24.28 -5.03 -2.84
C ASP A 115 -25.53 -4.12 -2.98
N TYR A 116 -26.00 -3.83 -4.21
CA TYR A 116 -27.25 -3.09 -4.43
C TYR A 116 -28.41 -4.07 -4.76
N PRO A 117 -29.45 -4.18 -3.93
CA PRO A 117 -30.63 -4.96 -4.30
C PRO A 117 -31.39 -4.26 -5.44
N PRO A 118 -32.05 -5.01 -6.35
CA PRO A 118 -32.74 -4.42 -7.49
C PRO A 118 -33.95 -3.60 -7.01
N PRO A 119 -34.21 -2.41 -7.57
CA PRO A 119 -35.27 -1.54 -7.09
C PRO A 119 -36.64 -2.13 -7.42
N SER A 120 -37.38 -2.50 -6.38
CA SER A 120 -38.81 -2.75 -6.47
C SER A 120 -39.56 -1.42 -6.46
N ASN A 121 -40.46 -1.25 -7.44
CA ASN A 121 -41.33 -0.10 -7.65
C ASN A 121 -41.94 0.44 -6.35
N ARG A 122 -41.41 1.55 -5.82
CA ARG A 122 -42.18 2.49 -5.00
C ARG A 122 -41.82 3.91 -5.35
N ARG A 123 -42.87 4.66 -5.66
CA ARG A 123 -42.84 6.08 -6.02
C ARG A 123 -42.10 6.89 -4.97
N GLU A 124 -41.25 7.76 -5.49
CA GLU A 124 -40.47 8.78 -4.81
C GLU A 124 -41.29 9.55 -3.77
N SER A 125 -40.75 9.61 -2.56
CA SER A 125 -40.84 10.82 -1.76
C SER A 125 -39.59 10.94 -0.88
N SER A 126 -39.01 12.15 -0.93
CA SER A 126 -38.01 12.74 -0.04
C SER A 126 -36.56 12.25 -0.11
N SER A 127 -35.80 12.98 -0.94
CA SER A 127 -34.53 13.65 -0.61
C SER A 127 -33.33 12.82 -0.16
N GLU A 128 -32.58 12.33 -1.13
CA GLU A 128 -31.13 12.15 -1.02
C GLU A 128 -30.44 13.09 -2.02
N LYS A 129 -29.52 13.91 -1.52
CA LYS A 129 -28.66 14.75 -2.37
C LYS A 129 -27.61 13.85 -3.03
N PRO A 130 -27.28 14.06 -4.32
CA PRO A 130 -26.18 13.35 -4.96
C PRO A 130 -24.85 13.80 -4.34
N THR A 131 -23.97 12.85 -4.02
CA THR A 131 -22.54 13.13 -3.82
C THR A 131 -21.97 13.61 -5.14
N ASP A 132 -21.67 14.91 -5.17
CA ASP A 132 -21.16 15.64 -6.32
C ASP A 132 -19.70 15.25 -6.58
N ALA A 133 -19.33 14.98 -7.84
CA ALA A 133 -17.95 14.70 -8.28
C ALA A 133 -16.95 15.87 -8.03
N SER A 134 -17.44 16.93 -7.39
CA SER A 134 -16.78 18.16 -6.97
C SER A 134 -15.81 17.97 -5.78
N ASP A 135 -16.03 16.97 -4.92
CA ASP A 135 -15.33 16.88 -3.62
C ASP A 135 -13.88 16.34 -3.71
N ASP A 136 -13.54 15.66 -4.81
CA ASP A 136 -12.20 15.11 -5.07
C ASP A 136 -11.13 16.17 -5.38
N THR A 137 -11.55 17.44 -5.51
CA THR A 137 -10.68 18.58 -5.79
C THR A 137 -10.10 19.24 -4.53
N TYR A 138 -10.52 18.80 -3.34
CA TYR A 138 -10.13 19.36 -2.06
C TYR A 138 -9.24 18.42 -1.26
N TRP A 139 -8.28 19.00 -0.53
CA TRP A 139 -7.45 18.28 0.42
C TRP A 139 -8.25 17.62 1.54
N ASP A 140 -9.31 18.30 2.02
CA ASP A 140 -10.12 17.86 3.15
C ASP A 140 -10.87 16.54 2.88
N SER A 141 -11.05 16.14 1.61
CA SER A 141 -11.63 14.83 1.24
C SER A 141 -10.60 13.70 1.15
N ARG A 142 -9.29 14.03 1.14
CA ARG A 142 -8.18 13.10 0.91
C ARG A 142 -7.17 13.05 2.08
N ALA A 143 -7.42 13.78 3.15
CA ALA A 143 -6.57 13.83 4.33
C ALA A 143 -7.41 13.87 5.60
N SER A 144 -6.89 13.30 6.69
CA SER A 144 -7.59 13.35 7.98
C SER A 144 -7.61 14.77 8.55
N PRO A 145 -8.56 15.11 9.44
CA PRO A 145 -8.55 16.42 10.12
C PRO A 145 -7.26 16.69 10.90
N GLU A 146 -6.61 15.64 11.42
CA GLU A 146 -5.32 15.75 12.11
C GLU A 146 -4.19 16.12 11.15
N ASP A 147 -4.10 15.42 10.02
CA ASP A 147 -3.10 15.70 8.99
C ASP A 147 -3.28 17.10 8.39
N MET A 148 -4.53 17.52 8.19
CA MET A 148 -4.85 18.88 7.76
C MET A 148 -4.42 19.92 8.80
N ALA A 149 -4.61 19.66 10.08
CA ALA A 149 -4.13 20.55 11.14
C ALA A 149 -2.60 20.70 11.10
N ASP A 150 -1.87 19.61 10.87
CA ASP A 150 -0.41 19.66 10.73
C ASP A 150 0.04 20.41 9.48
N MET A 151 -0.65 20.25 8.36
CA MET A 151 -0.39 21.04 7.15
C MET A 151 -0.59 22.54 7.41
N TRP A 152 -1.65 22.93 8.13
CA TRP A 152 -1.87 24.32 8.53
C TRP A 152 -0.84 24.85 9.53
N ASN A 153 -0.28 23.97 10.36
CA ASN A 153 0.79 24.31 11.29
C ASN A 153 2.16 24.40 10.60
N HIS A 154 2.34 23.75 9.45
CA HIS A 154 3.59 23.80 8.70
C HIS A 154 3.84 25.21 8.12
N PRO A 155 4.91 25.93 8.52
CA PRO A 155 5.06 27.36 8.23
C PRO A 155 5.05 27.71 6.73
N GLU A 156 5.67 26.87 5.91
CA GLU A 156 5.76 27.11 4.46
C GLU A 156 4.44 26.83 3.74
N VAL A 157 3.71 25.81 4.17
CA VAL A 157 2.39 25.48 3.62
C VAL A 157 1.41 26.57 3.98
N ARG A 158 1.35 26.96 5.27
CA ARG A 158 0.52 28.08 5.73
C ARG A 158 0.80 29.36 4.94
N LYS A 159 2.06 29.66 4.66
CA LYS A 159 2.45 30.82 3.85
C LYS A 159 1.94 30.69 2.40
N GLU A 160 2.04 29.53 1.80
CA GLU A 160 1.55 29.26 0.45
C GLU A 160 0.02 29.33 0.36
N TRP A 161 -0.68 28.61 1.22
CA TRP A 161 -2.14 28.60 1.28
C TRP A 161 -2.73 29.98 1.59
N ASN A 162 -2.12 30.76 2.48
CA ASN A 162 -2.55 32.15 2.74
C ASN A 162 -2.39 33.06 1.51
N LYS A 163 -1.31 32.89 0.73
CA LYS A 163 -1.12 33.65 -0.52
C LYS A 163 -2.17 33.29 -1.57
N SER A 164 -2.54 32.02 -1.64
CA SER A 164 -3.60 31.52 -2.52
C SER A 164 -5.02 31.77 -1.98
N LYS A 165 -5.15 32.38 -0.79
CA LYS A 165 -6.42 32.69 -0.11
C LYS A 165 -7.27 31.45 0.20
N GLU A 166 -6.62 30.31 0.39
CA GLU A 166 -7.27 29.06 0.81
C GLU A 166 -7.77 29.17 2.26
N ARG A 167 -8.79 28.39 2.62
CA ARG A 167 -9.42 28.41 3.95
C ARG A 167 -9.47 27.01 4.54
N GLN A 168 -9.34 26.90 5.85
CA GLN A 168 -9.54 25.65 6.58
C GLN A 168 -10.91 25.04 6.23
N GLY A 169 -10.92 23.73 5.95
CA GLY A 169 -12.13 22.98 5.56
C GLY A 169 -12.46 23.02 4.07
N LYS A 170 -11.74 23.81 3.25
CA LYS A 170 -11.94 23.90 1.79
C LYS A 170 -10.63 24.23 1.07
N VAL A 171 -9.55 23.53 1.40
CA VAL A 171 -8.27 23.75 0.71
C VAL A 171 -8.27 22.98 -0.60
N ARG A 172 -8.10 23.67 -1.72
CA ARG A 172 -8.06 23.02 -3.04
C ARG A 172 -6.69 22.45 -3.35
N PHE A 173 -6.65 21.35 -4.08
CA PHE A 173 -5.42 20.91 -4.74
C PHE A 173 -5.04 21.86 -5.88
N ASN A 174 -3.74 21.93 -6.17
CA ASN A 174 -3.28 22.53 -7.43
C ASN A 174 -3.69 21.63 -8.59
N GLN A 175 -3.98 22.22 -9.74
CA GLN A 175 -4.41 21.51 -10.96
C GLN A 175 -3.45 21.78 -12.10
N ASP A 176 -3.07 20.75 -12.84
CA ASP A 176 -2.23 20.88 -14.03
C ASP A 176 -3.05 21.35 -15.25
N GLU A 177 -2.41 21.39 -16.43
CA GLU A 177 -3.07 21.81 -17.68
C GLU A 177 -4.24 20.90 -18.10
N ASN A 178 -4.31 19.68 -17.56
CA ASN A 178 -5.36 18.69 -17.81
C ASN A 178 -6.40 18.65 -16.68
N ASN A 179 -6.32 19.57 -15.70
CA ASN A 179 -7.11 19.57 -14.46
C ASN A 179 -6.82 18.39 -13.52
N GLU A 180 -5.68 17.71 -13.68
CA GLU A 180 -5.27 16.65 -12.75
C GLU A 180 -4.76 17.28 -11.45
N PRO A 181 -5.25 16.83 -10.28
CA PRO A 181 -4.81 17.35 -9.00
C PRO A 181 -3.36 16.93 -8.70
N TYR A 182 -2.55 17.86 -8.22
CA TYR A 182 -1.15 17.62 -7.88
C TYR A 182 -0.72 18.42 -6.65
N LEU A 183 0.36 17.97 -6.01
CA LEU A 183 0.96 18.68 -4.88
C LEU A 183 2.03 19.65 -5.36
N SER A 184 2.00 20.86 -4.80
CA SER A 184 3.13 21.77 -4.90
C SER A 184 4.38 21.15 -4.25
N ARG A 185 5.56 21.67 -4.55
CA ARG A 185 6.79 21.20 -3.87
C ARG A 185 6.76 21.45 -2.37
N VAL A 186 6.13 22.54 -1.94
CA VAL A 186 6.00 22.90 -0.52
C VAL A 186 5.05 21.94 0.18
N GLU A 187 3.90 21.66 -0.44
CA GLU A 187 2.93 20.70 0.06
C GLU A 187 3.51 19.29 0.16
N LEU A 188 4.12 18.79 -0.93
CA LEU A 188 4.73 17.46 -0.96
C LEU A 188 5.82 17.30 0.11
N LYS A 189 6.66 18.33 0.28
CA LYS A 189 7.70 18.31 1.30
C LYS A 189 7.11 18.30 2.71
N ALA A 190 6.06 19.07 2.96
CA ALA A 190 5.39 19.10 4.25
C ALA A 190 4.75 17.74 4.58
N VAL A 191 4.06 17.10 3.63
CA VAL A 191 3.52 15.74 3.83
C VAL A 191 4.64 14.77 4.20
N ALA A 192 5.77 14.81 3.49
CA ALA A 192 6.94 13.97 3.79
C ALA A 192 7.52 14.26 5.19
N ASP A 193 7.69 15.54 5.55
CA ASP A 193 8.20 15.95 6.86
C ASP A 193 7.26 15.48 7.99
N ILE A 194 5.95 15.70 7.86
CA ILE A 194 4.94 15.31 8.85
C ILE A 194 4.92 13.79 9.05
N VAL A 195 4.87 13.02 7.96
CA VAL A 195 4.86 11.55 8.00
C VAL A 195 6.12 11.00 8.67
N LEU A 196 7.30 11.50 8.28
CA LEU A 196 8.56 11.09 8.89
C LEU A 196 8.60 11.46 10.39
N CYS A 197 8.16 12.67 10.74
CA CYS A 197 8.19 13.17 12.11
C CYS A 197 7.18 12.45 13.02
N LYS A 198 6.04 11.99 12.51
CA LYS A 198 5.05 11.25 13.31
C LYS A 198 5.36 9.76 13.43
N HIS A 199 5.82 9.13 12.34
CA HIS A 199 5.77 7.68 12.26
C HIS A 199 7.12 7.01 11.97
N LEU A 200 8.12 7.75 11.48
CA LEU A 200 9.41 7.18 11.07
C LEU A 200 10.62 7.96 11.63
N LEU A 201 10.49 8.63 12.78
CA LEU A 201 11.56 9.43 13.39
C LEU A 201 12.87 8.67 13.61
N THR A 202 12.78 7.37 13.90
CA THR A 202 13.94 6.51 14.15
C THR A 202 14.64 6.06 12.87
N LYS A 203 14.05 6.29 11.70
CA LYS A 203 14.59 5.87 10.41
C LYS A 203 15.41 6.98 9.78
N LYS A 204 16.54 6.61 9.15
CA LYS A 204 17.45 7.55 8.46
C LYS A 204 16.94 7.97 7.08
N VAL A 205 15.66 8.32 6.97
CA VAL A 205 15.04 8.74 5.70
C VAL A 205 14.89 10.26 5.68
N LYS A 206 15.34 10.90 4.60
CA LYS A 206 15.20 12.36 4.42
C LYS A 206 13.95 12.66 3.60
N SER A 207 13.19 13.68 3.98
CA SER A 207 12.02 14.12 3.20
C SER A 207 12.37 14.51 1.77
N THR A 208 13.54 15.13 1.54
CA THR A 208 13.99 15.49 0.19
C THR A 208 14.15 14.29 -0.75
N VAL A 209 14.56 13.12 -0.21
CA VAL A 209 14.64 11.86 -0.97
C VAL A 209 13.24 11.38 -1.35
N LEU A 210 12.28 11.42 -0.42
CA LEU A 210 10.89 11.06 -0.69
C LEU A 210 10.26 11.97 -1.74
N CYS A 211 10.49 13.28 -1.64
CA CYS A 211 9.99 14.24 -2.63
C CYS A 211 10.59 13.99 -4.02
N ALA A 212 11.89 13.70 -4.09
CA ALA A 212 12.55 13.37 -5.35
C ALA A 212 12.02 12.07 -5.98
N ILE A 213 11.79 11.04 -5.17
CA ILE A 213 11.11 9.81 -5.61
C ILE A 213 9.73 10.14 -6.18
N SER A 214 8.92 10.90 -5.43
CA SER A 214 7.58 11.30 -5.86
C SER A 214 7.57 12.06 -7.19
N GLU A 215 8.49 13.01 -7.40
CA GLU A 215 8.61 13.70 -8.69
C GLU A 215 8.90 12.74 -9.85
N VAL A 216 9.76 11.74 -9.64
CA VAL A 216 10.12 10.78 -10.70
C VAL A 216 8.96 9.83 -11.01
N VAL A 217 8.27 9.32 -9.99
CA VAL A 217 7.27 8.24 -10.16
C VAL A 217 5.88 8.74 -10.52
N SER A 218 5.47 9.91 -10.01
CA SER A 218 4.10 10.41 -10.15
C SER A 218 4.02 11.85 -10.67
N LYS A 219 5.15 12.54 -10.84
CA LYS A 219 5.17 14.00 -11.10
C LYS A 219 4.38 14.80 -10.06
N ARG A 220 4.26 14.26 -8.83
CA ARG A 220 3.46 14.81 -7.72
C ARG A 220 1.95 14.80 -7.94
N LEU A 221 1.45 14.09 -8.96
CA LEU A 221 0.00 13.93 -9.17
C LEU A 221 -0.61 13.13 -8.03
N VAL A 222 -1.71 13.64 -7.46
CA VAL A 222 -2.41 13.03 -6.32
C VAL A 222 -2.89 11.63 -6.68
N ASN A 223 -3.42 11.46 -7.88
CA ASN A 223 -3.93 10.17 -8.36
C ASN A 223 -2.81 9.22 -8.84
N GLY A 224 -1.58 9.71 -9.01
CA GLY A 224 -0.46 8.96 -9.58
C GLY A 224 -0.41 9.02 -11.11
N VAL A 225 0.39 8.13 -11.72
CA VAL A 225 0.61 8.08 -13.18
C VAL A 225 0.49 6.66 -13.69
N GLY A 226 -0.44 6.43 -14.62
CA GLY A 226 -0.68 5.11 -15.22
C GLY A 226 -1.12 4.09 -14.17
N GLU A 227 -0.44 2.95 -14.11
CA GLU A 227 -0.72 1.87 -13.14
C GLU A 227 -0.12 2.14 -11.75
N ARG A 228 0.57 3.27 -11.53
CA ARG A 228 1.21 3.61 -10.26
C ARG A 228 0.33 4.61 -9.48
N PRO A 229 -0.46 4.15 -8.50
CA PRO A 229 -1.37 5.03 -7.78
C PRO A 229 -0.63 5.96 -6.83
N GLY A 230 -1.20 7.14 -6.62
CA GLY A 230 -0.74 8.05 -5.59
C GLY A 230 0.56 8.78 -5.88
N ILE A 231 0.89 9.71 -5.00
CA ILE A 231 2.10 10.53 -5.11
C ILE A 231 3.39 9.73 -4.99
N MET A 232 3.37 8.57 -4.31
CA MET A 232 4.56 7.71 -4.14
C MET A 232 4.64 6.57 -5.15
N GLY A 233 3.61 6.37 -5.98
CA GLY A 233 3.63 5.41 -7.10
C GLY A 233 3.96 3.97 -6.70
N ILE A 234 3.67 3.58 -5.47
CA ILE A 234 3.80 2.19 -5.01
C ILE A 234 2.58 1.41 -5.48
N ASP A 235 2.77 0.18 -5.93
CA ASP A 235 1.64 -0.70 -6.21
C ASP A 235 0.98 -1.19 -4.90
N TYR A 236 -0.29 -1.57 -4.99
CA TYR A 236 -1.05 -2.03 -3.84
C TYR A 236 -0.45 -3.27 -3.17
N ALA A 237 0.12 -4.21 -3.94
CA ALA A 237 0.71 -5.42 -3.37
C ALA A 237 1.93 -5.10 -2.49
N THR A 238 2.79 -4.18 -2.94
CA THR A 238 3.92 -3.68 -2.14
C THR A 238 3.43 -2.94 -0.90
N ALA A 239 2.43 -2.04 -1.04
CA ALA A 239 1.86 -1.31 0.10
C ALA A 239 1.24 -2.26 1.14
N TYR A 240 0.48 -3.24 0.67
CA TYR A 240 -0.20 -4.23 1.50
C TYR A 240 0.79 -5.19 2.18
N TRP A 241 1.90 -5.53 1.53
CA TRP A 241 3.00 -6.25 2.15
C TRP A 241 3.70 -5.42 3.25
N VAL A 242 4.00 -4.14 3.00
CA VAL A 242 4.55 -3.22 4.01
C VAL A 242 3.57 -3.05 5.19
N TYR A 243 2.27 -3.04 4.90
CA TYR A 243 1.24 -3.17 5.90
C TYR A 243 1.41 -4.55 6.57
N LEU A 244 0.85 -5.63 6.06
CA LEU A 244 0.76 -6.92 6.75
C LEU A 244 2.07 -7.40 7.39
N GLU A 245 3.14 -7.51 6.61
CA GLU A 245 4.36 -8.21 7.04
C GLU A 245 5.31 -7.33 7.85
N LEU A 246 5.42 -6.04 7.52
CA LEU A 246 6.34 -5.14 8.23
C LEU A 246 5.67 -4.38 9.39
N GLY A 247 4.36 -4.51 9.56
CA GLY A 247 3.62 -3.97 10.71
C GLY A 247 3.37 -2.45 10.66
N TYR A 248 3.53 -1.80 9.52
CA TYR A 248 3.23 -0.37 9.38
C TYR A 248 1.71 -0.16 9.33
N ARG A 249 1.11 0.25 10.45
CA ARG A 249 -0.36 0.35 10.68
C ARG A 249 -0.89 1.76 10.94
N ALA A 250 -0.07 2.81 10.82
CA ALA A 250 -0.50 4.16 11.20
C ALA A 250 -1.66 4.68 10.33
N TYR A 251 -1.74 4.21 9.08
CA TYR A 251 -2.86 4.46 8.17
C TYR A 251 -3.52 3.14 7.80
N LYS A 252 -4.84 3.18 7.64
CA LYS A 252 -5.61 2.06 7.07
C LYS A 252 -5.28 1.90 5.59
N LEU A 253 -5.36 0.66 5.12
CA LEU A 253 -5.15 0.30 3.73
C LEU A 253 -6.11 -0.85 3.39
N GLU A 254 -7.26 -0.49 2.82
CA GLU A 254 -8.36 -1.39 2.49
C GLU A 254 -8.50 -1.55 0.96
N SER A 255 -8.11 -0.53 0.19
CA SER A 255 -8.22 -0.51 -1.26
C SER A 255 -7.07 0.24 -1.94
N ILE A 256 -6.99 0.10 -3.27
CA ILE A 256 -6.04 0.88 -4.08
C ILE A 256 -6.34 2.39 -4.05
N ASP A 257 -7.60 2.77 -3.83
CA ASP A 257 -8.00 4.18 -3.79
C ASP A 257 -7.46 4.91 -2.57
N ASP A 258 -7.16 4.19 -1.48
CA ASP A 258 -6.51 4.75 -0.29
C ASP A 258 -5.11 5.29 -0.62
N LEU A 259 -4.41 4.67 -1.59
CA LEU A 259 -3.10 5.14 -2.03
C LEU A 259 -3.16 6.48 -2.79
N LYS A 260 -4.34 6.94 -3.20
CA LYS A 260 -4.55 8.27 -3.77
C LYS A 260 -4.66 9.35 -2.69
N CYS A 261 -4.80 8.98 -1.43
CA CYS A 261 -4.70 9.91 -0.31
C CYS A 261 -3.22 10.25 -0.05
N PRO A 262 -2.81 11.54 -0.13
CA PRO A 262 -1.39 11.91 -0.05
C PRO A 262 -0.62 11.37 1.16
N PHE A 263 -1.23 11.43 2.35
CA PHE A 263 -0.60 10.97 3.59
C PHE A 263 -0.43 9.44 3.62
N VAL A 264 -1.45 8.70 3.18
CA VAL A 264 -1.41 7.22 3.07
C VAL A 264 -0.33 6.80 2.08
N SER A 265 -0.33 7.41 0.88
CA SER A 265 0.67 7.18 -0.16
C SER A 265 2.09 7.44 0.35
N MET A 266 2.30 8.60 0.98
CA MET A 266 3.60 8.99 1.55
C MET A 266 4.05 8.03 2.64
N TYR A 267 3.16 7.64 3.55
CA TYR A 267 3.48 6.74 4.67
C TYR A 267 4.02 5.40 4.19
N PHE A 268 3.30 4.72 3.29
CA PHE A 268 3.74 3.42 2.80
C PHE A 268 4.97 3.54 1.87
N GLY A 269 5.07 4.61 1.07
CA GLY A 269 6.27 4.90 0.29
C GLY A 269 7.51 5.12 1.17
N ALA A 270 7.37 5.90 2.24
CA ALA A 270 8.45 6.17 3.20
C ALA A 270 8.86 4.91 3.97
N ALA A 271 7.89 4.09 4.39
CA ALA A 271 8.14 2.81 5.03
C ALA A 271 8.88 1.84 4.09
N TYR A 272 8.52 1.81 2.81
CA TYR A 272 9.23 1.00 1.81
C TYR A 272 10.66 1.49 1.60
N VAL A 273 10.89 2.81 1.51
CA VAL A 273 12.25 3.39 1.46
C VAL A 273 13.06 3.03 2.70
N ALA A 274 12.45 3.09 3.89
CA ALA A 274 13.10 2.70 5.13
C ALA A 274 13.50 1.22 5.12
N TRP A 275 12.62 0.32 4.65
CA TRP A 275 12.97 -1.09 4.51
C TRP A 275 14.07 -1.32 3.48
N LEU A 276 14.03 -0.65 2.32
CA LEU A 276 15.07 -0.73 1.30
C LEU A 276 16.44 -0.27 1.82
N SER A 277 16.47 0.68 2.74
CA SER A 277 17.72 1.15 3.37
C SER A 277 18.41 0.10 4.22
N GLU A 278 17.70 -0.95 4.64
CA GLU A 278 18.20 -2.07 5.45
C GLU A 278 18.07 -3.42 4.70
N TYR A 279 17.91 -3.38 3.37
CA TYR A 279 17.60 -4.57 2.56
C TYR A 279 18.64 -5.69 2.69
N GLU A 280 18.19 -6.93 2.90
CA GLU A 280 19.01 -8.12 3.24
C GLU A 280 19.79 -7.99 4.57
N GLY A 281 19.26 -7.22 5.52
CA GLY A 281 19.86 -7.08 6.86
C GLY A 281 21.13 -6.25 6.88
N ARG A 282 21.37 -5.42 5.85
CA ARG A 282 22.53 -4.52 5.76
C ARG A 282 22.11 -3.13 5.33
N GLU A 283 22.82 -2.13 5.85
CA GLU A 283 22.66 -0.74 5.43
C GLU A 283 23.01 -0.60 3.94
N ARG A 284 22.09 -0.01 3.17
CA ARG A 284 22.22 0.22 1.73
C ARG A 284 22.58 1.65 1.43
N ALA A 285 23.38 1.83 0.39
CA ALA A 285 23.71 3.16 -0.10
C ALA A 285 22.48 3.84 -0.75
N PRO A 286 22.39 5.19 -0.70
CA PRO A 286 21.21 5.91 -1.19
C PRO A 286 20.88 5.68 -2.68
N ASP A 287 21.89 5.46 -3.51
CA ASP A 287 21.77 5.13 -4.92
C ASP A 287 21.07 3.78 -5.14
N PHE A 288 21.47 2.76 -4.37
CA PHE A 288 20.77 1.47 -4.37
C PHE A 288 19.31 1.64 -3.95
N VAL A 289 19.04 2.37 -2.87
CA VAL A 289 17.68 2.56 -2.35
C VAL A 289 16.76 3.20 -3.38
N ALA A 290 17.22 4.28 -4.03
CA ALA A 290 16.44 4.96 -5.06
C ALA A 290 16.18 4.05 -6.27
N GLN A 291 17.19 3.35 -6.77
CA GLN A 291 17.01 2.43 -7.91
C GLN A 291 16.08 1.26 -7.54
N ALA A 292 16.29 0.64 -6.38
CA ALA A 292 15.48 -0.45 -5.88
C ALA A 292 14.00 -0.04 -5.73
N TYR A 293 13.74 1.21 -5.37
CA TYR A 293 12.37 1.73 -5.32
C TYR A 293 11.72 1.72 -6.71
N PHE A 294 12.45 2.11 -7.76
CA PHE A 294 11.89 2.25 -9.10
C PHE A 294 11.71 0.93 -9.85
N VAL A 295 12.65 -0.02 -9.69
CA VAL A 295 12.70 -1.26 -10.48
C VAL A 295 12.57 -2.53 -9.64
N GLY A 296 12.59 -2.42 -8.32
CA GLY A 296 12.61 -3.53 -7.37
C GLY A 296 14.03 -3.93 -6.96
N PRO A 297 14.26 -4.31 -5.69
CA PRO A 297 15.62 -4.53 -5.14
C PRO A 297 16.37 -5.69 -5.81
N LYS A 298 15.66 -6.71 -6.31
CA LYS A 298 16.27 -7.85 -7.03
C LYS A 298 16.68 -7.51 -8.47
N LYS A 299 16.24 -6.37 -9.01
CA LYS A 299 16.49 -5.95 -10.40
C LYS A 299 17.46 -4.77 -10.51
N VAL A 300 18.04 -4.34 -9.39
CA VAL A 300 19.02 -3.25 -9.38
C VAL A 300 20.28 -3.70 -10.10
N ASN A 301 20.69 -2.93 -11.11
CA ASN A 301 21.95 -3.12 -11.81
C ASN A 301 22.91 -1.98 -11.44
N PRO A 302 24.01 -2.25 -10.70
CA PRO A 302 24.95 -1.21 -10.27
C PRO A 302 25.61 -0.40 -11.40
N GLN A 303 25.63 -0.93 -12.62
CA GLN A 303 26.23 -0.27 -13.79
C GLN A 303 25.18 0.50 -14.62
N ASP A 304 23.90 0.36 -14.30
CA ASP A 304 22.83 1.00 -15.06
C ASP A 304 22.66 2.45 -14.59
N THR A 305 23.19 3.38 -15.39
CA THR A 305 22.90 4.81 -15.24
C THR A 305 21.55 5.10 -15.89
N SER A 306 20.51 4.45 -15.40
CA SER A 306 19.18 4.52 -16.00
C SER A 306 18.69 5.98 -16.04
N THR A 307 17.85 6.31 -17.04
CA THR A 307 17.21 7.63 -17.14
C THR A 307 16.47 8.02 -15.85
N LEU A 308 16.00 7.03 -15.08
CA LEU A 308 15.32 7.25 -13.80
C LEU A 308 16.27 7.76 -12.71
N TRP A 309 17.51 7.26 -12.64
CA TRP A 309 18.50 7.75 -11.69
C TRP A 309 18.86 9.21 -11.96
N LEU A 310 19.11 9.58 -13.22
CA LEU A 310 19.40 10.97 -13.59
C LEU A 310 18.23 11.91 -13.24
N LYS A 311 16.99 11.49 -13.53
CA LYS A 311 15.79 12.24 -13.14
C LYS A 311 15.67 12.37 -11.62
N PHE A 312 16.04 11.34 -10.86
CA PHE A 312 16.04 11.39 -9.40
C PHE A 312 17.05 12.40 -8.85
N VAL A 313 18.29 12.39 -9.35
CA VAL A 313 19.33 13.34 -8.92
C VAL A 313 18.93 14.78 -9.26
N GLU A 314 18.36 15.00 -10.45
CA GLU A 314 17.83 16.31 -10.86
C GLU A 314 16.63 16.74 -10.00
N ALA A 315 15.76 15.81 -9.63
CA ALA A 315 14.65 16.09 -8.71
C ALA A 315 15.17 16.45 -7.32
N LEU A 316 16.17 15.72 -6.81
CA LEU A 316 16.73 15.91 -5.48
C LEU A 316 17.37 17.31 -5.32
N SER A 317 18.10 17.79 -6.32
CA SER A 317 18.74 19.12 -6.26
C SER A 317 17.74 20.25 -6.03
N LYS A 318 16.53 20.15 -6.62
CA LYS A 318 15.45 21.15 -6.46
C LYS A 318 14.95 21.28 -5.02
N TYR A 319 15.08 20.23 -4.21
CA TYR A 319 14.69 20.22 -2.79
C TYR A 319 15.86 20.56 -1.85
N GLU A 320 17.11 20.43 -2.31
CA GLU A 320 18.30 20.80 -1.54
C GLU A 320 18.65 22.29 -1.68
N GLU A 321 18.46 22.88 -2.87
CA GLU A 321 18.71 24.32 -3.12
C GLU A 321 17.81 25.24 -2.28
N THR A 322 16.59 24.80 -1.98
CA THR A 322 15.66 25.52 -1.09
C THR A 322 16.23 25.71 0.32
N LYS A 323 17.17 24.86 0.74
CA LYS A 323 17.90 25.01 2.00
C LYS A 323 19.03 26.05 1.91
N ARG A 324 19.77 26.10 0.80
CA ARG A 324 20.88 27.07 0.61
C ARG A 324 20.43 28.53 0.61
N ASN A 325 19.25 28.83 0.05
CA ASN A 325 18.68 30.18 0.12
C ASN A 325 18.18 30.57 1.52
N ARG A 326 18.07 29.62 2.45
CA ARG A 326 17.73 29.87 3.86
C ARG A 326 18.97 30.25 4.70
N ASP A 327 20.15 29.78 4.31
CA ASP A 327 21.40 30.01 5.04
C ASP A 327 22.20 31.25 4.55
N SER A 328 21.78 31.94 3.48
CA SER A 328 22.49 33.12 2.96
C SER A 328 22.01 34.47 3.50
N CYS A 329 21.08 34.51 4.45
CA CYS A 329 20.67 35.74 5.12
C CYS A 329 21.40 35.90 6.47
N SER A 330 22.71 36.11 6.40
CA SER A 330 23.49 36.74 7.46
C SER A 330 23.76 38.18 7.02
N ILE A 331 22.87 39.10 7.39
CA ILE A 331 23.12 40.54 7.24
C ILE A 331 24.21 40.91 8.27
N MET A 332 25.35 41.39 7.76
CA MET A 332 26.33 42.17 8.51
C MET A 332 25.87 43.63 8.59
#